data_AF-A0A7Y7H0J5-F1
#
_entry.id   AF-A0A7Y7H0J5-F1
#
_cell.length_a   1.000
_cell.length_b   1.000
_cell.length_c   1.000
_cell.angle_alpha   90.00
_cell.angle_beta   90.00
_cell.angle_gamma   90.00
#
_symmetry.space_group_name_H-M   'P 1'
#
loop_
_entity.id
_entity.type
_entity.pdbx_description
1 polymer ?
#
loop_
_entity_poly.entity_id
_entity_poly.type
_entity_poly.pdbx_seq_one_letter_code
_entity_poly.pdbx_strand_id
1 'polypeptide(L)'
;MNFSKNRVIASSVLIIGSVIVYIIYYNLKDELKNIVNFFTLYGTFGSLYGLCLAYLQIQSIKETSEKTRLAVDSSLVRINQVLSISEIARSLKIIQEIQTSILHDKSELALLRMKDLKQILIQVKYNGDLQDYTNSGAYNQHITDISIDINNINDSLLKKKTGVNFSKVNQNLEQLATVLTEFENKLKFERHD
;
A
#
# COMPACT_ATOMS: atom_id res chain seq x y z
N MET A 1 16.53 -3.73 -13.69
CA MET A 1 17.05 -4.02 -15.04
C MET A 1 18.57 -4.24 -14.96
N ASN A 2 19.05 -5.46 -14.70
CA ASN A 2 20.50 -5.77 -14.53
C ASN A 2 20.90 -7.18 -15.00
N PHE A 3 20.01 -7.92 -15.67
CA PHE A 3 20.31 -9.26 -16.19
C PHE A 3 21.38 -9.24 -17.31
N SER A 4 21.51 -8.14 -18.06
CA SER A 4 22.55 -7.99 -19.08
C SER A 4 23.94 -7.86 -18.46
N LYS A 5 24.08 -7.12 -17.35
CA LYS A 5 25.37 -6.85 -16.71
C LYS A 5 25.97 -8.13 -16.10
N ASN A 6 25.16 -8.92 -15.40
CA ASN A 6 25.62 -10.20 -14.83
C ASN A 6 25.95 -11.23 -15.91
N ARG A 7 25.21 -11.25 -17.04
CA ARG A 7 25.54 -12.10 -18.20
C ARG A 7 26.85 -11.70 -18.87
N VAL A 8 27.10 -10.40 -19.02
CA VAL A 8 28.36 -9.88 -19.59
C VAL A 8 29.54 -10.21 -18.67
N ILE A 9 29.38 -10.05 -17.35
CA ILE A 9 30.42 -10.41 -16.37
C ILE A 9 30.70 -11.92 -16.40
N ALA A 10 29.66 -12.76 -16.35
CA ALA A 10 29.79 -14.21 -16.45
C ALA A 10 30.52 -14.65 -17.72
N SER A 11 30.15 -14.08 -18.87
CA SER A 11 30.77 -14.38 -20.16
C SER A 11 32.24 -13.94 -20.20
N SER A 12 32.57 -12.80 -19.60
CA SER A 12 33.93 -12.27 -19.53
C SER A 12 34.83 -13.12 -18.64
N VAL A 13 34.32 -13.57 -17.48
CA VAL A 13 35.03 -14.46 -16.55
C VAL A 13 35.32 -15.82 -17.19
N LEU A 14 34.39 -16.35 -18.00
CA LEU A 14 34.59 -17.60 -18.74
C LEU A 14 35.72 -17.46 -19.76
N ILE A 15 35.70 -16.40 -20.58
CA ILE A 15 36.73 -16.17 -21.61
C ILE A 15 38.12 -16.00 -20.97
N ILE A 16 38.24 -15.15 -19.94
CA ILE A 16 39.52 -14.90 -19.26
C ILE A 16 40.02 -16.17 -18.56
N GLY A 17 39.13 -16.92 -17.91
CA GLY A 17 39.47 -18.15 -17.22
C GLY A 17 39.93 -19.27 -18.16
N SER A 18 39.30 -19.43 -19.33
CA SER A 18 39.75 -20.37 -20.36
C SER A 18 41.13 -20.02 -20.91
N VAL A 19 41.44 -18.72 -21.08
CA VAL A 19 42.78 -18.26 -21.50
C VAL A 19 43.84 -18.57 -20.44
N ILE A 20 43.52 -18.37 -19.15
CA ILE A 20 44.42 -18.69 -18.04
C ILE A 20 44.72 -20.20 -17.97
N VAL A 21 43.69 -21.04 -18.10
CA VAL A 21 43.86 -22.51 -18.11
C VAL A 21 44.75 -22.96 -19.28
N TYR A 22 44.59 -22.34 -20.45
CA TYR A 22 45.43 -22.61 -21.62
C TYR A 22 46.91 -22.24 -21.40
N ILE A 23 47.18 -21.09 -20.79
CA ILE A 23 48.56 -20.63 -20.46
C ILE A 23 49.22 -21.53 -19.41
N ILE A 24 48.45 -21.95 -18.39
CA ILE A 24 48.94 -22.88 -17.36
C ILE A 24 49.29 -24.24 -17.98
N TYR A 25 48.43 -24.77 -18.85
CA TYR A 25 48.67 -26.03 -19.55
C TYR A 25 49.93 -26.00 -20.42
N TYR A 26 50.18 -24.88 -21.12
CA TYR A 26 51.38 -24.75 -21.97
C TYR A 26 52.69 -24.66 -21.16
N ASN A 27 52.64 -24.11 -19.95
CA ASN A 27 53.79 -23.98 -19.04
C ASN A 27 54.07 -25.23 -18.18
N LEU A 28 53.26 -26.30 -18.31
CA LEU A 28 53.58 -27.57 -17.64
C LEU A 28 54.85 -28.19 -18.23
N LYS A 29 55.63 -28.90 -17.40
CA LYS A 29 56.74 -29.75 -17.86
C LYS A 29 56.20 -30.81 -18.83
N ASP A 30 56.98 -31.17 -19.86
CA ASP A 30 56.52 -32.06 -20.94
C ASP A 30 56.01 -33.43 -20.45
N GLU A 31 56.54 -33.96 -19.35
CA GLU A 31 56.06 -35.21 -18.72
C GLU A 31 54.63 -35.13 -18.15
N LEU A 32 54.15 -33.92 -17.86
CA LEU A 32 52.84 -33.66 -17.26
C LEU A 32 51.80 -33.19 -18.29
N LYS A 33 52.17 -33.02 -19.56
CA LYS A 33 51.27 -32.63 -20.66
C LYS A 33 50.43 -33.82 -21.15
N ASN A 34 49.64 -34.41 -20.25
CA ASN A 34 48.71 -35.47 -20.57
C ASN A 34 47.29 -34.92 -20.73
N ILE A 35 46.47 -35.57 -21.56
CA ILE A 35 45.05 -35.29 -21.75
C ILE A 35 44.30 -35.34 -20.41
N VAL A 36 44.69 -36.26 -19.52
CA VAL A 36 44.12 -36.39 -18.18
C VAL A 36 44.32 -35.11 -17.36
N ASN A 37 45.54 -34.55 -17.34
CA ASN A 37 45.84 -33.33 -16.59
C ASN A 37 45.14 -32.09 -17.18
N PHE A 38 44.92 -32.05 -18.50
CA PHE A 38 44.10 -31.02 -19.13
C PHE A 38 42.65 -31.07 -18.63
N PHE A 39 42.03 -32.25 -18.61
CA PHE A 39 40.67 -32.43 -18.09
C PHE A 39 40.57 -32.10 -16.60
N THR A 40 41.58 -32.45 -15.80
CA THR A 40 41.63 -32.10 -14.37
C THR A 40 41.69 -30.58 -14.17
N LEU A 41 42.59 -29.87 -14.85
CA LEU A 41 42.72 -28.41 -14.77
C LEU A 41 41.43 -27.71 -15.22
N TYR A 42 40.85 -28.15 -16.33
CA TYR A 42 39.60 -27.58 -16.84
C TYR A 42 38.41 -27.89 -15.91
N GLY A 43 38.38 -29.08 -15.29
CA GLY A 43 37.36 -29.46 -14.31
C GLY A 43 37.43 -28.67 -13.01
N THR A 44 38.64 -28.38 -12.52
CA THR A 44 38.85 -27.49 -11.35
C THR A 44 38.39 -26.06 -11.67
N PHE A 45 38.75 -25.55 -12.85
CA PHE A 45 38.26 -24.25 -13.31
C PHE A 45 36.74 -24.22 -13.45
N GLY A 46 36.14 -25.24 -14.07
CA GLY A 46 34.69 -25.36 -14.24
C GLY A 46 33.95 -25.37 -12.91
N SER A 47 34.50 -26.04 -11.89
CA SER A 47 33.94 -26.06 -10.53
C SER A 47 33.98 -24.68 -9.87
N LEU A 48 35.12 -23.98 -9.94
CA LEU A 48 35.25 -22.62 -9.40
C LEU A 48 34.33 -21.62 -10.12
N TYR A 49 34.23 -21.73 -11.44
CA TYR A 49 33.34 -20.91 -12.26
C TYR A 49 31.86 -21.18 -11.91
N GLY A 50 31.46 -22.44 -11.78
CA GLY A 50 30.12 -22.82 -11.36
C GLY A 50 29.75 -22.26 -9.99
N LEU A 51 30.69 -22.27 -9.04
CA LEU A 51 30.49 -21.70 -7.70
C LEU A 51 30.36 -20.17 -7.74
N CYS A 52 31.15 -19.48 -8.56
CA CYS A 52 31.03 -18.04 -8.80
C CYS A 52 29.67 -17.67 -9.43
N LEU A 53 29.21 -18.45 -10.41
CA LEU A 53 27.90 -18.24 -11.02
C LEU A 53 26.76 -18.46 -10.01
N ALA A 54 26.83 -19.53 -9.22
CA ALA A 54 25.84 -19.81 -8.19
C ALA A 54 25.75 -18.65 -7.19
N TYR A 55 26.89 -18.10 -6.77
CA TYR A 55 26.93 -16.92 -5.90
C TYR A 55 26.24 -15.70 -6.53
N LEU A 56 26.58 -15.36 -7.78
CA LEU A 56 25.97 -14.24 -8.50
C LEU A 56 24.45 -14.42 -8.70
N GLN A 57 24.01 -15.65 -8.95
CA GLN A 57 22.59 -15.98 -9.09
C GLN A 57 21.85 -15.77 -7.77
N ILE A 58 22.35 -16.30 -6.66
CA ILE A 58 21.75 -16.14 -5.32
C ILE A 58 21.63 -14.64 -4.97
N GLN A 59 22.67 -13.86 -5.23
CA GLN A 59 22.63 -12.42 -5.01
C GLN A 59 21.54 -11.73 -5.86
N SER A 60 21.46 -12.06 -7.16
CA SER A 60 20.46 -11.47 -8.05
C SER A 60 19.02 -11.85 -7.67
N ILE A 61 18.81 -13.07 -7.16
CA ILE A 61 17.52 -13.56 -6.68
C ILE A 61 17.13 -12.80 -5.42
N LYS A 62 18.07 -12.59 -4.48
CA LYS A 62 17.84 -11.81 -3.27
C LYS A 62 17.43 -10.37 -3.59
N GLU A 63 18.17 -9.70 -4.47
CA GLU A 63 17.83 -8.34 -4.90
C GLU A 63 16.48 -8.26 -5.63
N THR A 64 16.16 -9.26 -6.44
CA THR A 64 14.87 -9.31 -7.16
C THR A 64 13.71 -9.55 -6.19
N SER A 65 13.90 -10.46 -5.23
CA SER A 65 12.92 -10.74 -4.17
C SER A 65 12.66 -9.51 -3.31
N GLU A 66 13.72 -8.79 -2.91
CA GLU A 66 13.60 -7.56 -2.13
C GLU A 66 12.87 -6.45 -2.90
N LYS A 67 13.23 -6.22 -4.17
CA LYS A 67 12.52 -5.27 -5.04
C LYS A 67 11.06 -5.64 -5.24
N THR A 68 10.78 -6.93 -5.38
CA THR A 68 9.40 -7.43 -5.51
C THR A 68 8.63 -7.20 -4.22
N ARG A 69 9.23 -7.49 -3.06
CA ARG A 69 8.63 -7.22 -1.74
C ARG A 69 8.29 -5.75 -1.58
N LEU A 70 9.25 -4.85 -1.87
CA LEU A 70 9.02 -3.40 -1.82
C LEU A 70 7.91 -2.94 -2.77
N ALA A 71 7.86 -3.49 -3.99
CA ALA A 71 6.80 -3.18 -4.95
C ALA A 71 5.42 -3.67 -4.45
N VAL A 72 5.34 -4.85 -3.85
CA VAL A 72 4.11 -5.39 -3.25
C VAL A 72 3.66 -4.52 -2.06
N ASP A 73 4.56 -4.20 -1.14
CA ASP A 73 4.26 -3.36 0.02
C ASP A 73 3.76 -1.97 -0.42
N SER A 74 4.44 -1.34 -1.40
CA SER A 74 4.00 -0.06 -1.96
C SER A 74 2.63 -0.13 -2.65
N SER A 75 2.30 -1.27 -3.24
CA SER A 75 1.00 -1.49 -3.89
C SER A 75 -0.11 -1.65 -2.84
N LEU A 76 0.15 -2.36 -1.75
CA LEU A 76 -0.79 -2.50 -0.63
C LEU A 76 -1.10 -1.15 0.02
N VAL A 77 -0.06 -0.33 0.27
CA VAL A 77 -0.24 1.04 0.79
C VAL A 77 -1.11 1.86 -0.15
N ARG A 78 -0.81 1.85 -1.46
CA ARG A 78 -1.61 2.57 -2.46
C ARG A 78 -3.06 2.08 -2.50
N ILE A 79 -3.28 0.77 -2.43
CA ILE A 79 -4.63 0.18 -2.41
C ILE A 79 -5.40 0.68 -1.19
N ASN A 80 -4.79 0.64 0.00
CA ASN A 80 -5.44 1.12 1.22
C ASN A 80 -5.74 2.63 1.14
N GLN A 81 -4.82 3.45 0.63
CA GLN A 81 -5.07 4.87 0.39
C GLN A 81 -6.26 5.11 -0.54
N VAL A 82 -6.36 4.36 -1.64
CA VAL A 82 -7.49 4.46 -2.57
C VAL A 82 -8.80 4.04 -1.90
N LEU A 83 -8.80 2.97 -1.11
CA LEU A 83 -9.97 2.54 -0.35
C LEU A 83 -10.39 3.59 0.68
N SER A 84 -9.44 4.16 1.42
CA SER A 84 -9.64 5.26 2.36
C SER A 84 -10.26 6.49 1.69
N ILE A 85 -9.71 6.92 0.55
CA ILE A 85 -10.28 8.01 -0.26
C ILE A 85 -11.71 7.67 -0.70
N SER A 86 -11.94 6.43 -1.15
CA SER A 86 -13.28 5.99 -1.58
C SER A 86 -14.30 5.99 -0.44
N GLU A 87 -13.92 5.59 0.77
CA GLU A 87 -14.77 5.61 1.97
C GLU A 87 -15.12 7.04 2.39
N ILE A 88 -14.16 7.96 2.32
CA ILE A 88 -14.36 9.38 2.60
C ILE A 88 -15.29 10.00 1.54
N ALA A 89 -15.04 9.76 0.25
CA ALA A 89 -15.89 10.25 -0.84
C ALA A 89 -17.33 9.72 -0.72
N ARG A 90 -17.50 8.45 -0.33
CA ARG A 90 -18.81 7.87 -0.04
C ARG A 90 -19.49 8.58 1.14
N SER A 91 -18.74 8.90 2.20
CA SER A 91 -19.26 9.63 3.36
C SER A 91 -19.76 11.02 2.99
N LEU A 92 -19.01 11.76 2.15
CA LEU A 92 -19.42 13.07 1.62
C LEU A 92 -20.73 12.98 0.82
N LYS A 93 -20.86 11.96 -0.04
CA LYS A 93 -22.11 11.72 -0.77
C LYS A 93 -23.28 11.41 0.16
N ILE A 94 -23.07 10.59 1.18
CA ILE A 94 -24.11 10.27 2.18
C ILE A 94 -24.53 11.53 2.95
N ILE A 95 -23.59 12.40 3.32
CA ILE A 95 -23.90 13.70 3.94
C ILE A 95 -24.83 14.52 3.05
N GLN A 96 -24.51 14.64 1.75
CA GLN A 96 -25.36 15.36 0.80
C GLN A 96 -26.75 14.71 0.65
N GLU A 97 -26.83 13.37 0.65
CA GLU A 97 -28.10 12.64 0.66
C GLU A 97 -28.92 12.92 1.93
N ILE A 98 -28.28 13.01 3.11
CA ILE A 98 -28.95 13.34 4.38
C ILE A 98 -29.50 14.76 4.32
N GLN A 99 -28.68 15.75 3.96
CA GLN A 99 -29.10 17.15 3.84
C GLN A 99 -30.28 17.30 2.86
N THR A 100 -30.19 16.63 1.71
CA THR A 100 -31.27 16.61 0.70
C THR A 100 -32.53 15.93 1.21
N SER A 101 -32.40 14.86 1.99
CA SER A 101 -33.54 14.15 2.57
C SER A 101 -34.25 14.99 3.64
N ILE A 102 -33.47 15.72 4.46
CA ILE A 102 -33.99 16.69 5.43
C ILE A 102 -34.76 17.80 4.72
N LEU A 103 -34.20 18.37 3.65
CA LEU A 103 -34.85 19.43 2.87
C LEU A 103 -36.19 19.02 2.24
N HIS A 104 -36.37 17.73 1.92
CA HIS A 104 -37.60 17.19 1.35
C HIS A 104 -38.52 16.52 2.40
N ASP A 105 -38.33 16.82 3.69
CA ASP A 105 -39.10 16.28 4.83
C ASP A 105 -39.07 14.74 4.94
N LYS A 106 -38.12 14.07 4.29
CA LYS A 106 -37.94 12.61 4.34
C LYS A 106 -37.06 12.21 5.53
N SER A 107 -37.56 12.48 6.73
CA SER A 107 -36.83 12.24 7.99
C SER A 107 -36.46 10.77 8.22
N GLU A 108 -37.27 9.83 7.72
CA GLU A 108 -36.99 8.38 7.79
C GLU A 108 -35.75 8.00 6.96
N LEU A 109 -35.65 8.55 5.74
CA LEU A 109 -34.52 8.33 4.86
C LEU A 109 -33.26 9.02 5.42
N ALA A 110 -33.41 10.23 5.93
CA ALA A 110 -32.32 10.93 6.61
C ALA A 110 -31.77 10.12 7.80
N LEU A 111 -32.66 9.55 8.63
CA LEU A 111 -32.27 8.70 9.76
C LEU A 111 -31.51 7.46 9.31
N LEU A 112 -31.99 6.77 8.27
CA LEU A 112 -31.30 5.60 7.71
C LEU A 112 -29.89 5.98 7.25
N ARG A 113 -29.76 7.05 6.47
CA ARG A 113 -28.48 7.52 5.95
C ARG A 113 -27.52 8.02 7.03
N MET A 114 -28.02 8.62 8.10
CA MET A 114 -27.17 8.98 9.24
C MET A 114 -26.61 7.76 9.96
N LYS A 115 -27.37 6.67 10.09
CA LYS A 115 -26.86 5.42 10.65
C LYS A 115 -25.75 4.83 9.78
N ASP A 116 -25.94 4.84 8.45
CA ASP A 116 -24.91 4.45 7.49
C ASP A 116 -23.65 5.31 7.65
N LEU A 117 -23.81 6.64 7.73
CA LEU A 117 -22.72 7.58 7.93
C LEU A 117 -21.95 7.29 9.21
N LYS A 118 -22.65 7.12 10.35
CA LYS A 118 -22.03 6.80 11.64
C LYS A 118 -21.19 5.53 11.55
N GLN A 119 -21.68 4.49 10.89
CA GLN A 119 -20.94 3.25 10.72
C GLN A 119 -19.64 3.47 9.95
N ILE A 120 -19.69 4.23 8.85
CA ILE A 120 -18.49 4.52 8.05
C ILE A 120 -17.49 5.37 8.85
N LEU A 121 -17.95 6.37 9.61
CA LEU A 121 -17.05 7.19 10.45
C LEU A 121 -16.31 6.37 11.51
N ILE A 122 -16.97 5.38 12.08
CA ILE A 122 -16.35 4.44 13.03
C ILE A 122 -15.32 3.56 12.30
N GLN A 123 -15.64 3.04 11.12
CA GLN A 123 -14.69 2.26 10.32
C GLN A 123 -13.44 3.07 9.96
N VAL A 124 -13.63 4.30 9.49
CA VAL A 124 -12.57 5.27 9.18
C VAL A 124 -11.69 5.55 10.41
N LYS A 125 -12.27 5.63 11.61
CA LYS A 125 -11.51 5.82 12.87
C LYS A 125 -10.51 4.70 13.14
N TYR A 126 -10.87 3.47 12.80
CA TYR A 126 -10.04 2.28 13.06
C TYR A 126 -9.19 1.88 11.86
N ASN A 127 -9.20 2.69 10.79
CA ASN A 127 -8.30 2.52 9.67
C ASN A 127 -6.90 3.02 10.06
N GLY A 128 -5.90 2.12 10.01
CA GLY A 128 -4.54 2.40 10.44
C GLY A 128 -3.89 3.57 9.69
N ASP A 129 -4.20 3.75 8.41
CA ASP A 129 -3.63 4.82 7.58
C ASP A 129 -4.25 6.20 7.89
N LEU A 130 -5.38 6.23 8.61
CA LEU A 130 -6.12 7.44 8.97
C LEU A 130 -6.07 7.73 10.47
N GLN A 131 -5.33 6.91 11.23
CA GLN A 131 -5.32 7.00 12.69
C GLN A 131 -4.80 8.36 13.18
N ASP A 132 -3.79 8.91 12.51
CA ASP A 132 -3.21 10.22 12.84
C ASP A 132 -4.22 11.37 12.71
N TYR A 133 -5.18 11.21 11.80
CA TYR A 133 -6.22 12.20 11.51
C TYR A 133 -7.48 11.99 12.37
N THR A 134 -7.79 10.74 12.71
CA THR A 134 -9.05 10.35 13.36
C THR A 134 -8.94 10.13 14.87
N ASN A 135 -7.72 9.99 15.42
CA ASN A 135 -7.49 9.83 16.85
C ASN A 135 -7.51 11.17 17.63
N SER A 136 -8.19 12.19 17.09
CA SER A 136 -8.37 13.48 17.74
C SER A 136 -9.66 13.52 18.56
N GLY A 137 -9.66 14.30 19.65
CA GLY A 137 -10.88 14.58 20.40
C GLY A 137 -11.97 15.22 19.53
N ALA A 138 -11.58 16.04 18.55
CA ALA A 138 -12.48 16.68 17.59
C ALA A 138 -13.23 15.67 16.70
N TYR A 139 -12.54 14.65 16.18
CA TYR A 139 -13.18 13.63 15.34
C TYR A 139 -14.17 12.78 16.15
N ASN A 140 -13.82 12.43 17.40
CA ASN A 140 -14.74 11.75 18.31
C ASN A 140 -15.97 12.60 18.65
N GLN A 141 -15.81 13.93 18.71
CA GLN A 141 -16.94 14.84 18.90
C GLN A 141 -17.90 14.75 17.71
N HIS A 142 -17.42 14.73 16.47
CA HIS A 142 -18.30 14.57 15.30
C HIS A 142 -19.10 13.26 15.31
N ILE A 143 -18.49 12.13 15.71
CA ILE A 143 -19.22 10.85 15.86
C ILE A 143 -20.30 10.96 16.95
N THR A 144 -19.99 11.67 18.03
CA THR A 144 -20.91 11.89 19.15
C THR A 144 -22.07 12.78 18.73
N ASP A 145 -21.80 13.88 18.04
CA ASP A 145 -22.81 14.82 17.53
C ASP A 145 -23.77 14.11 16.56
N ILE A 146 -23.24 13.31 15.61
CA ILE A 146 -24.07 12.49 14.72
C ILE A 146 -24.91 11.48 15.52
N SER A 147 -24.38 10.90 16.59
CA SER A 147 -25.15 9.98 17.44
C SER A 147 -26.29 10.68 18.17
N ILE A 148 -26.06 11.91 18.65
CA ILE A 148 -27.09 12.75 19.27
C ILE A 148 -28.16 13.10 18.23
N ASP A 149 -27.76 13.52 17.02
CA ASP A 149 -28.66 13.88 15.93
C ASP A 149 -29.53 12.70 15.48
N ILE A 150 -28.95 11.50 15.34
CA ILE A 150 -29.67 10.24 15.06
C ILE A 150 -30.75 10.00 16.12
N ASN A 151 -30.40 10.12 17.40
CA ASN A 151 -31.34 9.88 18.49
C ASN A 151 -32.47 10.92 18.49
N ASN A 152 -32.15 12.20 18.25
CA ASN A 152 -33.13 13.26 18.18
C ASN A 152 -34.13 13.04 17.02
N ILE A 153 -33.65 12.68 15.83
CA ILE A 153 -34.51 12.36 14.68
C ILE A 153 -35.37 11.14 14.97
N ASN A 154 -34.78 10.09 15.55
CA ASN A 154 -35.50 8.87 15.91
C ASN A 154 -36.60 9.14 16.95
N ASP A 155 -36.31 9.92 17.99
CA ASP A 155 -37.30 10.29 19.01
C ASP A 155 -38.44 11.14 18.45
N SER A 156 -38.13 12.03 17.49
CA SER A 156 -39.14 12.82 16.78
C SER A 156 -40.04 11.93 15.91
N LEU A 157 -39.49 10.95 15.20
CA LEU A 157 -40.26 9.99 14.39
C LEU A 157 -41.16 9.10 15.27
N LEU A 158 -40.67 8.70 16.44
CA LEU A 158 -41.44 7.93 17.43
C LEU A 158 -42.45 8.78 18.22
N LYS A 159 -42.57 10.08 17.92
CA LYS A 159 -43.44 11.05 18.63
C LYS A 159 -43.16 11.13 20.14
N LYS A 160 -41.93 10.83 20.56
CA LYS A 160 -41.50 10.83 21.98
C LYS A 160 -41.01 12.21 22.44
N LYS A 161 -40.53 13.06 21.52
CA LYS A 161 -40.11 14.44 21.77
C LYS A 161 -40.58 15.36 20.64
N THR A 162 -40.83 16.62 20.98
CA THR A 162 -41.23 17.67 20.04
C THR A 162 -40.00 18.37 19.44
N GLY A 163 -39.83 18.23 18.12
CA GLY A 163 -38.97 19.06 17.28
C GLY A 163 -37.51 18.62 17.19
N VAL A 164 -37.05 18.33 15.96
CA VAL A 164 -35.62 18.22 15.64
C VAL A 164 -35.13 19.59 15.19
N ASN A 165 -34.00 20.05 15.72
CA ASN A 165 -33.32 21.22 15.18
C ASN A 165 -32.53 20.83 13.92
N PHE A 166 -33.20 20.75 12.78
CA PHE A 166 -32.58 20.41 11.50
C PHE A 166 -31.50 21.41 11.05
N SER A 167 -31.55 22.67 11.53
CA SER A 167 -30.47 23.63 11.29
C SER A 167 -29.18 23.21 11.99
N LYS A 168 -29.28 22.71 13.23
CA LYS A 168 -28.11 22.22 13.98
C LYS A 168 -27.55 20.95 13.37
N VAL A 169 -28.43 20.05 12.94
CA VAL A 169 -28.06 18.83 12.18
C VAL A 169 -27.26 19.20 10.93
N ASN A 170 -27.78 20.12 10.10
CA ASN A 170 -27.07 20.55 8.89
C ASN A 170 -25.73 21.19 9.20
N GLN A 171 -25.64 22.00 10.27
CA GLN A 171 -24.37 22.59 10.71
C GLN A 171 -23.34 21.52 11.10
N ASN A 172 -23.76 20.50 11.87
CA ASN A 172 -22.88 19.40 12.27
C ASN A 172 -22.40 18.59 11.05
N LEU A 173 -23.30 18.34 10.10
CA LEU A 173 -23.00 17.65 8.84
C LEU A 173 -22.03 18.45 7.95
N GLU A 174 -22.17 19.77 7.88
CA GLU A 174 -21.29 20.64 7.10
C GLU A 174 -19.88 20.72 7.67
N GLN A 175 -19.78 20.80 9.01
CA GLN A 175 -18.49 20.74 9.70
C GLN A 175 -17.78 19.40 9.45
N LEU A 176 -18.52 18.29 9.54
CA LEU A 176 -17.98 16.98 9.24
C LEU A 176 -17.56 16.86 7.76
N ALA A 177 -18.36 17.37 6.82
CA ALA A 177 -18.01 17.37 5.41
C ALA A 177 -16.72 18.15 5.13
N THR A 178 -16.52 19.27 5.83
CA THR A 178 -15.27 20.06 5.75
C THR A 178 -14.07 19.22 6.18
N VAL A 179 -14.14 18.57 7.35
CA VAL A 179 -13.06 17.71 7.87
C VAL A 179 -12.78 16.53 6.93
N LEU A 180 -13.82 15.88 6.42
CA LEU A 180 -13.69 14.77 5.48
C LEU A 180 -13.08 15.22 4.15
N THR A 181 -13.41 16.41 3.65
CA THR A 181 -12.82 16.99 2.44
C THR A 181 -11.34 17.30 2.64
N GLU A 182 -10.96 17.82 3.81
CA GLU A 182 -9.55 18.01 4.16
C GLU A 182 -8.78 16.69 4.18
N PHE A 183 -9.37 15.63 4.74
CA PHE A 183 -8.77 14.29 4.74
C PHE A 183 -8.61 13.75 3.31
N GLU A 184 -9.66 13.86 2.48
CA GLU A 184 -9.61 13.44 1.08
C GLU A 184 -8.49 14.15 0.32
N ASN A 185 -8.35 15.46 0.51
CA ASN A 185 -7.32 16.26 -0.15
C ASN A 185 -5.92 15.90 0.34
N LYS A 186 -5.73 15.69 1.65
CA LYS A 186 -4.43 15.23 2.17
C LYS A 186 -4.05 13.88 1.56
N LEU A 187 -4.96 12.90 1.55
CA LEU A 187 -4.68 11.59 0.96
C LEU A 187 -4.43 11.63 -0.55
N LYS A 188 -5.08 12.54 -1.29
CA LYS A 188 -4.89 12.69 -2.74
C LYS A 188 -3.59 13.42 -3.09
N PHE A 189 -3.15 14.38 -2.29
CA PHE A 189 -2.12 15.35 -2.66
C PHE A 189 -0.88 15.38 -1.77
N GLU A 190 -0.90 14.82 -0.54
CA GLU A 190 0.34 14.55 0.19
C GLU A 190 1.11 13.47 -0.56
N ARG A 191 2.18 13.90 -1.23
CA ARG A 191 3.22 13.00 -1.69
C ARG A 191 3.85 12.41 -0.44
N HIS A 192 3.68 11.10 -0.25
CA HIS A 192 4.63 10.34 0.55
C HIS A 192 5.94 10.32 -0.24
N ASP A 193 6.76 11.35 -0.02
CA ASP A 193 8.16 11.41 -0.45
C ASP A 193 8.98 10.33 0.29
#